data_AF-A0A1Y3BU46-F1
#
_entry.id   AF-A0A1Y3BU46-F1
#
_cell.length_a   1.000
_cell.length_b   1.000
_cell.length_c   1.000
_cell.angle_alpha   90.00
_cell.angle_beta   90.00
_cell.angle_gamma   90.00
#
_symmetry.space_group_name_H-M   'P 1'
#
loop_
_entity.id
_entity.type
_entity.pdbx_description
1 polymer ?
#
loop_
_entity_poly.entity_id
_entity_poly.type
_entity_poly.pdbx_seq_one_letter_code
_entity_poly.pdbx_strand_id
1 'polypeptide(L)'
;MKDKYHKCLDLCNSLRDENKLLLKTLDNISADRIIYEYALKMCRSGAVDELIGSREESFKRYQTAQILLHSLSQQINNNDDRYILNRYREAVEKRLYYLLQNQGSGYNILTYNSP
;
A
#
# COMPACT_ATOMS: atom_id res chain seq x y z
N MET A 1 19.97 -10.63 -3.54
CA MET A 1 18.87 -11.44 -2.99
C MET A 1 19.26 -12.11 -1.68
N LYS A 2 20.36 -12.89 -1.63
CA LYS A 2 20.85 -13.52 -0.38
C LYS A 2 21.09 -12.53 0.77
N ASP A 3 21.69 -11.37 0.51
CA ASP A 3 21.98 -10.40 1.58
C ASP A 3 20.71 -9.80 2.20
N LYS A 4 19.67 -9.55 1.42
CA LYS A 4 18.39 -9.06 1.94
C LYS A 4 17.70 -10.15 2.77
N TYR A 5 17.77 -11.40 2.34
CA TYR A 5 17.23 -12.54 3.07
C TYR A 5 17.91 -12.69 4.43
N HIS A 6 19.25 -12.72 4.49
CA HIS A 6 19.98 -12.84 5.75
C HIS A 6 19.71 -11.66 6.68
N LYS A 7 19.72 -10.42 6.17
CA LYS A 7 19.36 -9.23 6.97
C LYS A 7 17.96 -9.32 7.57
N CYS A 8 16.96 -9.78 6.81
CA CYS A 8 15.61 -9.98 7.33
C CYS A 8 15.57 -11.07 8.40
N LEU A 9 16.28 -12.18 8.18
CA LEU A 9 16.35 -13.30 9.13
C LEU A 9 16.99 -12.85 10.46
N ASP A 10 18.10 -12.14 10.39
CA ASP A 10 18.81 -11.62 11.55
C ASP A 10 17.93 -10.64 12.32
N LEU A 11 17.25 -9.73 11.61
CA LEU A 11 16.30 -8.79 12.21
C LEU A 11 15.12 -9.51 12.88
N CYS A 12 14.54 -10.53 12.23
CA CYS A 12 13.45 -11.33 12.80
C CYS A 12 13.90 -12.05 14.09
N ASN A 13 15.12 -12.59 14.10
CA ASN A 13 15.68 -13.23 15.29
C ASN A 13 15.87 -12.21 16.42
N SER A 14 16.48 -11.05 16.13
CA SER A 14 16.67 -9.97 17.12
C SER A 14 15.34 -9.50 17.72
N LEU A 15 14.36 -9.19 16.85
CA LEU A 15 13.03 -8.75 17.28
C LEU A 15 12.32 -9.79 18.15
N ARG A 16 12.44 -11.09 17.80
CA ARG A 16 11.84 -12.18 18.59
C ARG A 16 12.48 -12.27 19.97
N ASP A 17 13.80 -12.15 20.06
CA ASP A 17 14.53 -12.30 21.30
C ASP A 17 14.28 -11.09 22.23
N GLU A 18 14.25 -9.87 21.68
CA GLU A 18 13.93 -8.64 22.39
C GLU A 18 12.48 -8.63 22.92
N ASN A 19 11.52 -9.13 22.14
CA ASN A 19 10.09 -9.02 22.44
C ASN A 19 9.47 -10.33 22.94
N LYS A 20 10.28 -11.28 23.42
CA LYS A 20 9.84 -12.63 23.80
C LYS A 20 8.70 -12.67 24.83
N LEU A 21 8.67 -11.71 25.76
CA LEU A 21 7.60 -11.59 26.75
C LEU A 21 6.33 -10.97 26.15
N LEU A 22 6.46 -9.96 25.29
CA LEU A 22 5.34 -9.30 24.61
C LEU A 22 4.66 -10.25 23.61
N LEU A 23 5.41 -11.08 22.91
CA LEU A 23 4.86 -12.09 21.99
C LEU A 23 3.92 -13.08 22.68
N LYS A 24 4.05 -13.29 23.99
CA LYS A 24 3.14 -14.15 24.76
C LYS A 24 1.81 -13.49 25.09
N THR A 25 1.73 -12.17 24.98
CA THR A 25 0.54 -11.37 25.31
C THR A 25 -0.15 -10.82 24.06
N LEU A 26 0.46 -10.96 22.89
CA LEU A 26 -0.08 -10.51 21.62
C LEU A 26 -1.00 -11.57 21.04
N ASP A 27 -2.30 -11.43 21.29
CA ASP A 27 -3.33 -12.23 20.63
C ASP A 27 -3.87 -11.51 19.37
N ASN A 28 -4.16 -12.29 18.34
CA ASN A 28 -4.91 -11.89 17.14
C ASN A 28 -4.29 -10.80 16.23
N ILE A 29 -2.96 -10.63 16.23
CA ILE A 29 -2.29 -9.82 15.20
C ILE A 29 -2.11 -10.64 13.92
N SER A 30 -2.86 -10.26 12.88
CA SER A 30 -2.69 -10.84 11.53
C SER A 30 -1.78 -9.96 10.67
N ALA A 31 -0.79 -10.59 10.03
CA ALA A 31 0.05 -9.94 9.05
C ALA A 31 -0.77 -9.36 7.89
N ASP A 32 -1.80 -10.08 7.44
CA ASP A 32 -2.67 -9.63 6.34
C ASP A 32 -3.40 -8.33 6.70
N ARG A 33 -3.88 -8.25 7.94
CA ARG A 33 -4.52 -7.03 8.47
C ARG A 33 -3.55 -5.87 8.52
N ILE A 34 -2.32 -6.09 9.01
CA ILE A 34 -1.28 -5.04 9.05
C ILE A 34 -0.97 -4.53 7.64
N ILE A 35 -0.80 -5.45 6.68
CA ILE A 35 -0.52 -5.09 5.28
C ILE A 35 -1.68 -4.29 4.69
N TYR A 36 -2.93 -4.68 4.96
CA TYR A 36 -4.12 -4.00 4.48
C TYR A 36 -4.23 -2.57 5.02
N GLU A 37 -4.10 -2.41 6.35
CA GLU A 37 -4.11 -1.10 7.01
C GLU A 37 -3.00 -0.19 6.48
N TYR A 38 -1.81 -0.76 6.25
CA TYR A 38 -0.70 -0.01 5.68
C TYR A 38 -0.95 0.40 4.23
N ALA A 39 -1.57 -0.46 3.41
CA ALA A 39 -1.98 -0.11 2.05
C ALA A 39 -2.99 1.06 2.05
N LEU A 40 -3.98 1.04 2.95
CA LEU A 40 -4.93 2.15 3.11
C LEU A 40 -4.24 3.44 3.58
N LYS A 41 -3.24 3.33 4.47
CA LYS A 41 -2.43 4.47 4.89
C LYS A 41 -1.66 5.06 3.70
N MET A 42 -1.07 4.22 2.85
CA MET A 42 -0.39 4.68 1.64
C MET A 42 -1.33 5.39 0.67
N CYS A 43 -2.54 4.87 0.45
CA CYS A 43 -3.55 5.57 -0.37
C CYS A 43 -3.91 6.94 0.20
N ARG A 44 -4.17 7.01 1.52
CA ARG A 44 -4.52 8.28 2.19
C ARG A 44 -3.39 9.29 2.13
N SER A 45 -2.18 8.88 2.46
CA SER A 45 -1.00 9.74 2.37
C SER A 45 -0.70 10.14 0.92
N GLY A 46 -0.93 9.24 -0.05
CA GLY A 46 -0.81 9.53 -1.47
C GLY A 46 -1.77 10.63 -1.91
N ALA A 47 -3.03 10.57 -1.46
CA ALA A 47 -4.02 11.61 -1.73
C ALA A 47 -3.63 12.96 -1.09
N VAL A 48 -3.13 12.96 0.14
CA VAL A 48 -2.61 14.18 0.79
C VAL A 48 -1.46 14.77 -0.01
N ASP A 49 -0.51 13.94 -0.46
CA ASP A 49 0.61 14.37 -1.27
C ASP A 49 0.15 15.02 -2.59
N GLU A 50 -0.93 14.53 -3.21
CA GLU A 50 -1.51 15.19 -4.37
C GLU A 50 -2.10 16.57 -4.05
N LEU A 51 -2.82 16.68 -2.93
CA LEU A 51 -3.44 17.94 -2.51
C LEU A 51 -2.39 19.03 -2.25
N ILE A 52 -1.20 18.65 -1.77
CA ILE A 52 -0.09 19.58 -1.52
C ILE A 52 0.87 19.72 -2.70
N GLY A 53 0.59 19.08 -3.84
CA GLY A 53 1.38 19.17 -5.06
C GLY A 53 2.62 18.27 -5.15
N SER A 54 2.83 17.37 -4.18
CA SER A 54 3.93 16.41 -4.18
C SER A 54 3.61 15.17 -5.02
N ARG A 55 3.61 15.34 -6.35
CA ARG A 55 3.21 14.27 -7.29
C ARG A 55 4.11 13.03 -7.22
N GLU A 56 5.42 13.21 -7.10
CA GLU A 56 6.37 12.09 -7.09
C GLU A 56 6.15 11.19 -5.86
N GLU A 57 5.99 11.79 -4.68
CA GLU A 57 5.74 11.04 -3.45
C GLU A 57 4.36 10.38 -3.48
N SER A 58 3.35 11.09 -4.00
CA SER A 58 2.03 10.51 -4.23
C SER A 58 2.10 9.26 -5.09
N PHE A 59 2.83 9.32 -6.22
CA PHE A 59 3.03 8.17 -7.10
C PHE A 59 3.70 7.00 -6.38
N LYS A 60 4.79 7.24 -5.65
CA LYS A 60 5.49 6.20 -4.85
C LYS A 60 4.55 5.55 -3.84
N ARG A 61 3.70 6.33 -3.18
CA ARG A 61 2.73 5.82 -2.20
C ARG A 61 1.65 4.97 -2.85
N TYR A 62 1.06 5.40 -3.97
CA TYR A 62 0.10 4.57 -4.68
C TYR A 62 0.74 3.30 -5.27
N GLN A 63 1.98 3.38 -5.75
CA GLN A 63 2.71 2.20 -6.22
C GLN A 63 2.94 1.21 -5.07
N THR A 64 3.28 1.71 -3.88
CA THR A 64 3.42 0.88 -2.67
C THR A 64 2.08 0.23 -2.32
N ALA A 65 0.99 1.00 -2.29
CA ALA A 65 -0.35 0.47 -2.03
C ALA A 65 -0.74 -0.62 -3.03
N GLN A 66 -0.44 -0.42 -4.32
CA GLN A 66 -0.73 -1.37 -5.39
C GLN A 66 -0.04 -2.72 -5.16
N ILE A 67 1.24 -2.70 -4.79
CA ILE A 67 2.01 -3.93 -4.51
C ILE A 67 1.39 -4.66 -3.32
N LEU A 68 1.08 -3.96 -2.24
CA LEU A 68 0.53 -4.55 -1.02
C LEU A 68 -0.85 -5.17 -1.26
N LEU A 69 -1.75 -4.45 -1.95
CA LEU A 69 -3.08 -4.93 -2.32
C LEU A 69 -3.00 -6.13 -3.27
N HIS A 70 -2.06 -6.10 -4.22
CA HIS A 70 -1.81 -7.24 -5.09
C HIS A 70 -1.36 -8.47 -4.30
N SER A 71 -0.36 -8.33 -3.44
CA SER A 71 0.13 -9.44 -2.59
C SER A 71 -1.00 -10.04 -1.73
N LEU A 72 -1.78 -9.21 -1.05
CA LEU A 72 -2.92 -9.68 -0.25
C LEU A 72 -3.97 -10.42 -1.09
N SER A 73 -4.29 -9.90 -2.27
CA SER A 73 -5.27 -10.53 -3.16
C SER A 73 -4.85 -11.94 -3.59
N GLN A 74 -3.55 -12.25 -3.60
CA GLN A 74 -3.05 -13.59 -3.91
C GLN A 74 -3.15 -14.54 -2.70
N GLN A 75 -3.03 -14.02 -1.48
CA GLN A 75 -2.93 -14.82 -0.25
C GLN A 75 -4.30 -15.16 0.39
N ILE A 76 -5.35 -14.38 0.10
CA ILE A 76 -6.68 -14.56 0.73
C ILE A 76 -7.49 -15.71 0.12
N ASN A 77 -8.05 -16.58 0.98
CA ASN A 77 -8.94 -17.67 0.56
C ASN A 77 -10.43 -17.28 0.51
N ASN A 78 -10.83 -16.21 1.22
CA ASN A 78 -12.21 -15.73 1.21
C ASN A 78 -12.50 -14.95 -0.08
N ASN A 79 -13.56 -15.36 -0.80
CA ASN A 79 -13.93 -14.73 -2.08
C ASN A 79 -14.45 -13.30 -1.93
N ASP A 80 -15.15 -12.97 -0.85
CA ASP A 80 -15.67 -11.62 -0.60
C ASP A 80 -14.53 -10.64 -0.31
N ASP A 81 -13.61 -11.04 0.56
CA ASP A 81 -12.42 -10.23 0.87
C ASP A 81 -11.55 -10.04 -0.37
N ARG A 82 -11.38 -11.10 -1.18
CA ARG A 82 -10.66 -11.04 -2.44
C ARG A 82 -11.33 -10.09 -3.43
N TYR A 83 -12.66 -10.09 -3.51
CA TYR A 83 -13.41 -9.15 -4.35
C TYR A 83 -13.17 -7.70 -3.91
N ILE A 84 -13.25 -7.41 -2.62
CA ILE A 84 -12.99 -6.08 -2.06
C ILE A 84 -11.55 -5.62 -2.38
N LEU A 85 -10.56 -6.48 -2.15
CA LEU A 85 -9.16 -6.17 -2.44
C LEU A 85 -8.92 -5.87 -3.92
N ASN A 86 -9.54 -6.64 -4.83
CA ASN A 86 -9.43 -6.39 -6.26
C ASN A 86 -10.04 -5.04 -6.65
N ARG A 87 -11.17 -4.65 -6.07
CA ARG A 87 -11.76 -3.32 -6.31
C ARG A 87 -10.85 -2.18 -5.88
N TYR A 88 -10.24 -2.29 -4.70
CA TYR A 88 -9.27 -1.29 -4.23
C TYR A 88 -8.04 -1.24 -5.14
N ARG A 89 -7.55 -2.39 -5.56
CA ARG A 89 -6.40 -2.49 -6.48
C ARG A 89 -6.69 -1.83 -7.83
N GLU A 90 -7.85 -2.09 -8.43
CA GLU A 90 -8.27 -1.45 -9.68
C GLU A 90 -8.42 0.06 -9.54
N ALA A 91 -8.92 0.54 -8.40
CA ALA A 91 -9.04 1.97 -8.13
C ALA A 91 -7.67 2.65 -8.04
N VAL A 92 -6.71 2.03 -7.34
CA VAL A 92 -5.33 2.53 -7.23
C VAL A 92 -4.62 2.50 -8.59
N GLU A 93 -4.81 1.43 -9.38
CA GLU A 93 -4.27 1.32 -10.74
C GLU A 93 -4.77 2.43 -11.66
N LYS A 94 -6.08 2.69 -11.67
CA LYS A 94 -6.66 3.82 -12.41
C LYS A 94 -6.05 5.14 -11.98
N ARG A 95 -5.85 5.34 -10.67
CA ARG A 95 -5.23 6.58 -10.16
C ARG A 95 -3.78 6.72 -10.62
N LEU A 96 -2.99 5.66 -10.54
CA LEU A 96 -1.62 5.62 -11.04
C LEU A 96 -1.56 5.95 -12.54
N TYR A 97 -2.48 5.40 -13.33
CA TYR A 97 -2.59 5.70 -14.75
C TYR A 97 -2.81 7.20 -15.00
N TYR A 98 -3.74 7.85 -14.30
CA TYR A 98 -3.96 9.29 -14.42
C TYR A 98 -2.72 10.11 -14.02
N LEU A 99 -2.02 9.69 -12.97
CA LEU A 99 -0.78 10.35 -12.54
C LEU A 99 0.32 10.24 -13.59
N LEU A 100 0.40 9.13 -14.33
CA LEU A 100 1.33 8.92 -15.43
C LEU A 100 0.94 9.71 -16.68
N GLN A 101 -0.34 9.74 -17.05
CA GLN A 101 -0.79 10.52 -18.20
C GLN A 101 -0.56 12.02 -18.02
N ASN A 102 -0.76 12.52 -16.80
CA ASN A 102 -0.50 13.91 -16.45
C ASN A 102 1.02 14.26 -16.40
N GLN A 103 1.92 13.32 -16.67
CA GLN A 103 3.36 13.58 -16.89
C GLN A 103 3.61 14.24 -18.27
N GLY A 104 2.69 14.08 -19.23
CA GLY A 104 2.84 14.59 -20.60
C GLY A 104 2.10 15.90 -20.90
N SER A 105 1.39 16.49 -19.93
CA SER A 105 0.62 17.71 -20.16
C SER A 105 0.75 18.65 -18.97
N GLY A 106 1.58 19.68 -19.16
CA GLY A 106 1.41 20.91 -18.41
C GLY A 106 0.00 21.45 -18.66
N TYR A 107 -0.66 21.88 -17.57
CA TYR A 107 -1.97 22.53 -17.54
C TYR A 107 -3.18 21.67 -17.88
N ASN A 108 -4.03 21.43 -16.87
CA ASN A 108 -5.42 21.90 -16.80
C ASN A 108 -6.21 21.09 -15.76
N ILE A 109 -6.08 21.48 -14.48
CA ILE A 109 -7.05 21.14 -13.44
C ILE A 109 -7.88 22.41 -13.16
N LEU A 110 -8.68 22.82 -14.15
CA LEU A 110 -9.75 23.82 -13.92
C LEU A 110 -11.03 23.54 -14.70
N THR A 111 -11.20 22.38 -15.33
CA THR A 111 -12.47 22.04 -15.99
C THR A 111 -12.92 20.63 -15.64
N TYR A 112 -13.39 20.46 -14.42
CA TYR A 112 -14.47 19.51 -14.14
C TYR A 112 -15.42 20.17 -13.14
N ASN A 113 -16.08 21.24 -13.61
CA ASN A 113 -17.40 21.62 -13.15
C ASN A 113 -18.40 21.12 -14.20
N SER A 114 -19.42 20.39 -13.72
CA SER A 114 -20.74 20.03 -14.25
C SER A 114 -21.13 20.40 -15.70
N PRO A 115 -21.96 19.58 -16.35
CA PRO A 115 -23.38 19.45 -16.00
C PRO A 115 -23.71 18.32 -15.03
#